data_AF-A0A3N0CDQ4-F1
#
_entry.id   AF-A0A3N0CDQ4-F1
#
_cell.length_a   1.000
_cell.length_b   1.000
_cell.length_c   1.000
_cell.angle_alpha   90.00
_cell.angle_beta   90.00
_cell.angle_gamma   90.00
#
_symmetry.space_group_name_H-M   'P 1'
#
loop_
_entity.id
_entity.type
_entity.pdbx_description
1 polymer ?
#
loop_
_entity_poly.entity_id
_entity_poly.type
_entity_poly.pdbx_seq_one_letter_code
_entity_poly.pdbx_strand_id
1 'polypeptide(L)'
;MAGPSWYDILGVERDATPEQIKAAWRAATDKFEPGTGASQFRLFNEAAEVLMDPEKRAAYDAELSDVEPVETPKTPDVEPVETPETPETPDVEPVETPETPDAEPVETPAARLPAARRVLASNLGLGILAVLAVASLVLATVVGVKLQHRGEEARSGPQASAAAARGMPDVLSYDYRRLEADRDRAAKYLTPSYKKIYTKNFNGLIAGTPQDPGGAEKSKTVVVATVLTTGVVDADRDRVRVLAFVNQTWTQDGKVTRSLANRVIATMVHRGDRWLIDKLAPIGAGY
;
A
#
# COMPACT_ATOMS: atom_id res chain seq x y z
N MET A 1 3.61 -0.16 17.26
CA MET A 1 3.40 -1.06 18.42
C MET A 1 3.21 -2.51 17.84
N ALA A 2 3.42 -3.67 18.51
CA ALA A 2 3.40 -5.03 17.86
C ALA A 2 2.08 -5.88 17.89
N GLY A 3 1.80 -6.76 16.90
CA GLY A 3 0.69 -7.75 17.02
C GLY A 3 0.81 -8.65 18.27
N PRO A 4 -0.10 -9.62 18.52
CA PRO A 4 -0.01 -10.48 19.71
C PRO A 4 1.44 -10.97 19.87
N SER A 5 2.04 -10.60 20.99
CA SER A 5 3.45 -10.84 21.24
C SER A 5 3.69 -12.34 21.32
N TRP A 6 4.96 -12.75 21.22
CA TRP A 6 5.30 -14.16 21.42
C TRP A 6 4.88 -14.64 22.82
N TYR A 7 4.81 -13.72 23.80
CA TYR A 7 4.31 -13.97 25.15
C TYR A 7 2.79 -14.23 25.15
N ASP A 8 2.02 -13.44 24.38
CA ASP A 8 0.57 -13.61 24.22
C ASP A 8 0.23 -14.91 23.48
N ILE A 9 1.05 -15.30 22.51
CA ILE A 9 0.89 -16.55 21.77
C ILE A 9 1.12 -17.75 22.70
N LEU A 10 2.08 -17.71 23.62
CA LEU A 10 2.30 -18.77 24.61
C LEU A 10 1.40 -18.65 25.86
N GLY A 11 0.73 -17.52 26.06
CA GLY A 11 -0.11 -17.25 27.23
C GLY A 11 0.69 -17.05 28.52
N VAL A 12 1.85 -16.41 28.42
CA VAL A 12 2.76 -16.13 29.56
C VAL A 12 3.05 -14.64 29.69
N GLU A 13 3.43 -14.19 30.88
CA GLU A 13 3.82 -12.79 31.14
C GLU A 13 5.22 -12.47 30.57
N ARG A 14 5.51 -11.19 30.32
CA ARG A 14 6.80 -10.75 29.74
C ARG A 14 8.00 -11.00 30.66
N ASP A 15 7.78 -11.06 31.97
CA ASP A 15 8.78 -11.38 32.98
C ASP A 15 8.92 -12.90 33.24
N ALA A 16 8.21 -13.74 32.49
CA ALA A 16 8.24 -15.19 32.67
C ALA A 16 9.66 -15.74 32.57
N THR A 17 10.00 -16.65 33.49
CA THR A 17 11.28 -17.35 33.49
C THR A 17 11.37 -18.32 32.29
N PRO A 18 12.59 -18.68 31.84
CA PRO A 18 12.75 -19.67 30.78
C PRO A 18 12.04 -21.01 31.06
N GLU A 19 11.94 -21.39 32.33
CA GLU A 19 11.23 -22.59 32.77
C GLU A 19 9.72 -22.47 32.58
N GLN A 20 9.14 -21.31 32.88
CA GLN A 20 7.71 -21.02 32.68
C GLN A 20 7.36 -20.98 31.19
N ILE A 21 8.21 -20.38 30.36
CA ILE A 21 8.05 -20.35 28.90
C ILE A 21 8.08 -21.77 28.32
N LYS A 22 8.99 -22.62 28.81
CA LYS A 22 9.08 -24.04 28.43
C LYS A 22 7.89 -24.87 28.90
N ALA A 23 7.39 -24.62 30.09
CA ALA A 23 6.18 -25.27 30.60
C ALA A 23 4.96 -24.89 29.77
N ALA A 24 4.81 -23.60 29.43
CA ALA A 24 3.71 -23.11 28.60
C ALA A 24 3.75 -23.65 27.17
N TRP A 25 4.93 -23.68 26.53
CA TRP A 25 5.09 -24.30 25.21
C TRP A 25 4.74 -25.78 25.21
N ARG A 26 5.15 -26.54 26.24
CA ARG A 26 4.75 -27.95 26.39
C ARG A 26 3.24 -28.09 26.58
N ALA A 27 2.63 -27.31 27.45
CA ALA A 27 1.19 -27.35 27.67
C ALA A 27 0.37 -26.93 26.43
N ALA A 28 0.91 -26.04 25.61
CA ALA A 28 0.31 -25.62 24.35
C ALA A 28 0.41 -26.70 23.26
N THR A 29 1.53 -27.42 23.21
CA THR A 29 1.80 -28.46 22.19
C THR A 29 1.18 -29.82 22.52
N ASP A 30 1.03 -30.15 23.82
CA ASP A 30 0.43 -31.41 24.30
C ASP A 30 -1.06 -31.56 23.89
N LYS A 31 -1.73 -30.45 23.55
CA LYS A 31 -3.12 -30.43 23.13
C LYS A 31 -3.35 -30.75 21.64
N PHE A 32 -2.28 -30.99 20.86
CA PHE A 32 -2.39 -31.22 19.41
C PHE A 32 -2.23 -32.69 19.03
N GLU A 33 -3.30 -33.27 18.45
CA GLU A 33 -3.23 -34.58 17.79
C GLU A 33 -2.48 -34.47 16.44
N PRO A 34 -1.61 -35.44 16.08
CA PRO A 34 -0.88 -35.42 14.82
C PRO A 34 -1.85 -35.47 13.61
N GLY A 35 -1.88 -34.39 12.83
CA GLY A 35 -2.72 -34.25 11.62
C GLY A 35 -3.72 -33.08 11.67
N THR A 36 -4.01 -32.55 12.86
CA THR A 36 -4.88 -31.39 13.07
C THR A 36 -4.11 -30.30 13.80
N GLY A 37 -3.85 -29.15 13.16
CA GLY A 37 -3.25 -27.98 13.83
C GLY A 37 -1.92 -27.46 13.30
N ALA A 38 -1.43 -27.89 12.12
CA ALA A 38 -0.13 -27.51 11.55
C ALA A 38 0.15 -25.99 11.42
N SER A 39 -0.86 -25.12 11.52
CA SER A 39 -0.66 -23.65 11.55
C SER A 39 -0.53 -23.08 12.96
N GLN A 40 -1.27 -23.59 13.96
CA GLN A 40 -1.14 -23.16 15.35
C GLN A 40 0.13 -23.73 15.97
N PHE A 41 0.43 -25.00 15.67
CA PHE A 41 1.68 -25.65 16.05
C PHE A 41 2.91 -24.87 15.55
N ARG A 42 2.85 -24.31 14.33
CA ARG A 42 3.91 -23.43 13.81
C ARG A 42 4.05 -22.13 14.61
N LEU A 43 2.95 -21.45 14.91
CA LEU A 43 2.99 -20.21 15.70
C LEU A 43 3.53 -20.43 17.11
N PHE A 44 3.17 -21.53 17.78
CA PHE A 44 3.72 -21.87 19.10
C PHE A 44 5.21 -22.21 19.05
N ASN A 45 5.67 -22.86 17.97
CA ASN A 45 7.08 -23.17 17.79
C ASN A 45 7.91 -21.93 17.45
N GLU A 46 7.39 -21.04 16.60
CA GLU A 46 8.03 -19.75 16.30
C GLU A 46 8.13 -18.87 17.55
N ALA A 47 7.07 -18.82 18.37
CA ALA A 47 7.10 -18.11 19.65
C ALA A 47 8.13 -18.68 20.62
N ALA A 48 8.20 -20.02 20.75
CA ALA A 48 9.15 -20.68 21.63
C ALA A 48 10.61 -20.50 21.15
N GLU A 49 10.86 -20.50 19.84
CA GLU A 49 12.20 -20.29 19.29
C GLU A 49 12.77 -18.91 19.66
N VAL A 50 11.94 -17.87 19.62
CA VAL A 50 12.35 -16.50 19.95
C VAL A 50 12.49 -16.32 21.46
N LEU A 51 11.57 -16.86 22.26
CA LEU A 51 11.51 -16.62 23.71
C LEU A 51 12.40 -17.53 24.56
N MET A 52 12.82 -18.70 24.06
CA MET A 52 13.74 -19.59 24.78
C MET A 52 15.22 -19.23 24.59
N ASP A 53 15.56 -18.57 23.49
CA ASP A 53 16.91 -18.10 23.22
C ASP A 53 17.13 -16.74 23.91
N PRO A 54 18.07 -16.63 24.87
CA PRO A 54 18.27 -15.39 25.64
C PRO A 54 18.67 -14.19 24.76
N GLU A 55 19.43 -14.41 23.68
CA GLU A 55 19.86 -13.33 22.80
C GLU A 55 18.72 -12.87 21.90
N LYS A 56 17.95 -13.82 21.33
CA LYS A 56 16.75 -13.48 20.53
C LYS A 56 15.66 -12.85 21.38
N ARG A 57 15.47 -13.32 22.62
CA ARG A 57 14.54 -12.74 23.58
C ARG A 57 14.96 -11.32 23.94
N ALA A 58 16.24 -11.09 24.23
CA ALA A 58 16.74 -9.75 24.53
C ALA A 58 16.58 -8.79 23.34
N ALA A 59 16.85 -9.23 22.11
CA ALA A 59 16.62 -8.44 20.91
C ALA A 59 15.12 -8.14 20.70
N TYR A 60 14.26 -9.14 20.90
CA TYR A 60 12.81 -8.99 20.82
C TYR A 60 12.25 -8.06 21.91
N ASP A 61 12.78 -8.15 23.12
CA ASP A 61 12.43 -7.28 24.24
C ASP A 61 12.94 -5.85 24.01
N ALA A 62 14.10 -5.68 23.38
CA ALA A 62 14.66 -4.38 22.98
C ALA A 62 13.78 -3.68 21.92
N GLU A 63 13.33 -4.41 20.89
CA GLU A 63 12.36 -3.90 19.91
C GLU A 63 11.02 -3.51 20.53
N LEU A 64 10.68 -4.11 21.69
CA LEU A 64 9.51 -3.76 22.47
C LEU A 64 9.76 -2.62 23.49
N SER A 65 11.02 -2.30 23.83
CA SER A 65 11.42 -1.26 24.79
C SER A 65 11.86 0.07 24.17
N ASP A 66 12.26 0.09 22.89
CA ASP A 66 12.64 1.31 22.14
C ASP A 66 11.45 2.26 21.82
N VAL A 67 10.32 2.10 22.52
CA VAL A 67 9.19 3.03 22.55
C VAL A 67 9.27 3.85 23.84
N GLU A 68 10.37 4.60 24.03
CA GLU A 68 10.40 5.69 25.01
C GLU A 68 9.63 6.92 24.45
N PRO A 69 8.91 7.69 25.30
CA PRO A 69 8.25 8.90 24.84
C PRO A 69 9.32 9.93 24.50
N VAL A 70 9.53 10.18 23.21
CA VAL A 70 10.31 11.34 22.76
C VAL A 70 9.61 12.59 23.28
N GLU A 71 10.21 13.22 24.29
CA GLU A 71 9.92 14.60 24.67
C GLU A 71 9.90 15.45 23.40
N THR A 72 8.85 16.24 23.25
CA THR A 72 8.71 17.24 22.20
C THR A 72 10.02 18.01 22.01
N PRO A 73 10.66 17.96 20.83
CA PRO A 73 11.76 18.86 20.55
C PRO A 73 11.22 20.28 20.59
N LYS A 74 11.72 21.09 21.53
CA LYS A 74 11.60 22.54 21.44
C LYS A 74 12.16 22.96 20.08
N THR A 75 11.34 23.68 19.34
CA THR A 75 11.71 24.43 18.13
C THR A 75 13.07 25.12 18.33
N PRO A 76 14.06 24.86 17.46
CA PRO A 76 15.18 25.78 17.31
C PRO A 76 14.65 27.07 16.69
N ASP A 77 15.04 28.20 17.27
CA ASP A 77 14.92 29.53 16.66
C ASP A 77 15.50 29.47 15.24
N VAL A 78 14.68 29.76 14.23
CA VAL A 78 15.14 29.96 12.85
C VAL A 78 15.01 31.46 12.58
N GLU A 79 16.16 32.13 12.51
CA GLU A 79 16.25 33.51 12.05
C GLU A 79 15.63 33.67 10.65
N PRO A 80 14.97 34.81 10.34
CA PRO A 80 14.29 35.00 9.07
C PRO A 80 15.28 35.00 7.90
N VAL A 81 15.13 34.05 6.98
CA VAL A 81 15.84 34.07 5.69
C VAL A 81 15.14 35.07 4.77
N GLU A 82 15.88 36.11 4.39
CA GLU A 82 15.46 37.14 3.45
C GLU A 82 15.12 36.57 2.07
N THR A 83 14.02 37.08 1.53
CA THR A 83 13.50 36.92 0.17
C THR A 83 14.57 37.28 -0.87
N PRO A 84 14.89 36.44 -1.86
CA PRO A 84 15.65 36.90 -3.02
C PRO A 84 14.71 37.63 -3.97
N GLU A 85 14.97 38.92 -4.15
CA GLU A 85 14.31 39.80 -5.11
C GLU A 85 14.59 39.38 -6.56
N THR A 86 13.53 39.54 -7.36
CA THR A 86 13.45 39.57 -8.82
C THR A 86 14.67 40.22 -9.50
N PRO A 87 15.25 39.62 -10.56
CA PRO A 87 16.25 40.31 -11.35
C PRO A 87 15.59 41.37 -12.24
N GLU A 88 16.03 42.61 -12.05
CA GLU A 88 15.71 43.77 -12.87
C GLU A 88 16.12 43.56 -14.34
N THR A 89 15.18 43.84 -15.24
CA THR A 89 15.41 44.11 -16.66
C THR A 89 16.27 45.37 -16.82
N PRO A 90 17.33 45.37 -17.65
CA PRO A 90 17.88 46.61 -18.15
C PRO A 90 17.04 47.15 -19.31
N ASP A 91 16.67 48.40 -19.11
CA ASP A 91 16.14 49.37 -20.06
C ASP A 91 16.91 49.36 -21.39
N VAL A 92 16.19 49.34 -22.51
CA VAL A 92 16.73 49.69 -23.83
C VAL A 92 15.77 50.72 -24.43
N GLU A 93 16.20 51.98 -24.39
CA GLU A 93 15.55 53.11 -25.05
C GLU A 93 15.47 52.90 -26.59
N PRO A 94 14.46 53.49 -27.23
CA PRO A 94 14.17 53.31 -28.65
C PRO A 94 15.07 54.20 -29.51
N VAL A 95 15.71 53.62 -30.53
CA VAL A 95 16.36 54.41 -31.59
C VAL A 95 15.56 54.28 -32.89
N GLU A 96 15.18 55.47 -33.34
CA GLU A 96 14.38 55.78 -34.50
C GLU A 96 14.98 55.26 -35.81
N THR A 97 14.07 54.91 -36.73
CA THR A 97 14.35 54.81 -38.16
C THR A 97 14.37 56.22 -38.74
N PRO A 98 15.32 56.54 -39.63
CA PRO A 98 15.00 57.43 -40.73
C PRO A 98 15.24 56.76 -42.09
N GLU A 99 14.25 56.95 -42.95
CA GLU A 99 14.24 56.72 -44.39
C GLU A 99 15.29 57.58 -45.10
N THR A 100 15.85 57.10 -46.24
CA THR A 100 16.00 57.79 -47.55
C THR A 100 16.89 56.96 -48.49
N PRO A 101 16.91 57.19 -49.83
CA PRO A 101 15.81 57.14 -50.79
C PRO A 101 16.17 56.28 -52.05
N ASP A 102 15.23 56.20 -52.98
CA ASP A 102 15.33 55.69 -54.35
C ASP A 102 16.59 56.08 -55.14
N ALA A 103 17.11 55.12 -55.90
CA ALA A 103 17.75 55.33 -57.20
C ALA A 103 17.73 54.02 -58.04
N GLU A 104 16.80 53.93 -58.98
CA GLU A 104 16.85 53.01 -60.14
C GLU A 104 17.92 53.49 -61.18
N PRO A 105 18.06 52.87 -62.36
CA PRO A 105 18.48 51.49 -62.65
C PRO A 105 19.65 51.49 -63.67
N VAL A 106 20.39 50.37 -63.81
CA VAL A 106 21.22 50.15 -65.01
C VAL A 106 21.05 48.70 -65.48
N GLU A 107 20.27 48.52 -66.56
CA GLU A 107 20.32 47.35 -67.44
C GLU A 107 21.62 47.42 -68.29
N THR A 108 22.33 46.34 -68.64
CA THR A 108 22.14 45.41 -69.79
C THR A 108 23.47 44.61 -69.97
N PRO A 109 23.63 43.52 -70.77
CA PRO A 109 22.73 42.46 -71.25
C PRO A 109 23.20 41.01 -70.95
N ALA A 110 22.21 40.12 -71.07
CA ALA A 110 22.21 38.68 -71.32
C ALA A 110 23.50 37.94 -71.74
N ALA A 111 23.73 36.79 -71.07
CA ALA A 111 24.22 35.58 -71.72
C ALA A 111 23.22 34.44 -71.47
N ARG A 112 22.65 33.89 -72.56
CA ARG A 112 21.74 32.75 -72.54
C ARG A 112 22.52 31.42 -72.44
N LEU A 113 21.84 30.49 -71.76
CA LEU A 113 22.14 29.11 -71.34
C LEU A 113 22.86 28.17 -72.34
N PRO A 114 23.30 26.99 -71.85
CA PRO A 114 22.56 25.82 -72.28
C PRO A 114 21.97 25.00 -71.13
N ALA A 115 20.78 24.49 -71.40
CA ALA A 115 20.04 23.54 -70.57
C ALA A 115 20.69 22.15 -70.59
N ALA A 116 20.78 21.52 -69.42
CA ALA A 116 20.83 20.06 -69.18
C ALA A 116 21.11 19.85 -67.68
N ARG A 117 20.40 19.06 -66.87
CA ARG A 117 19.49 17.93 -67.07
C ARG A 117 18.51 17.89 -65.89
N ARG A 118 17.27 17.47 -66.16
CA ARG A 118 16.28 17.09 -65.14
C ARG A 118 16.53 15.65 -64.67
N VAL A 119 16.34 15.43 -63.35
CA VAL A 119 16.01 14.19 -62.63
C VAL A 119 17.09 13.10 -62.49
N LEU A 120 17.72 13.04 -61.31
CA LEU A 120 18.09 11.85 -60.51
C LEU A 120 18.78 12.42 -59.25
N ALA A 121 18.25 12.34 -58.03
CA ALA A 121 17.88 11.12 -57.32
C ALA A 121 16.79 11.43 -56.29
N SER A 122 15.60 10.83 -56.44
CA SER A 122 14.53 10.91 -55.45
C SER A 122 14.06 9.52 -55.01
N ASN A 123 15.02 8.66 -54.66
CA ASN A 123 14.70 7.39 -54.00
C ASN A 123 15.28 7.34 -52.56
N LEU A 124 16.37 8.05 -52.27
CA LEU A 124 16.90 8.16 -50.90
C LEU A 124 16.00 9.02 -50.00
N GLY A 125 15.49 10.14 -50.50
CA GLY A 125 14.57 11.01 -49.73
C GLY A 125 13.25 10.31 -49.39
N LEU A 126 12.72 9.49 -50.33
CA LEU A 126 11.52 8.68 -50.10
C LEU A 126 11.77 7.56 -49.08
N GLY A 127 12.94 6.91 -49.16
CA GLY A 127 13.34 5.88 -48.19
C GLY A 127 13.51 6.45 -46.78
N ILE A 128 14.15 7.61 -46.64
CA ILE A 128 14.31 8.31 -45.36
C ILE A 128 12.95 8.74 -44.80
N LEU A 129 12.07 9.30 -45.63
CA LEU A 129 10.70 9.66 -45.23
C LEU A 129 9.88 8.43 -44.79
N ALA A 130 9.99 7.31 -45.49
CA ALA A 130 9.32 6.08 -45.10
C ALA A 130 9.82 5.54 -43.76
N VAL A 131 11.14 5.56 -43.52
CA VAL A 131 11.73 5.16 -42.23
C VAL A 131 11.29 6.09 -41.10
N LEU A 132 11.28 7.41 -41.32
CA LEU A 132 10.80 8.38 -40.33
C LEU A 132 9.31 8.23 -40.03
N ALA A 133 8.49 7.92 -41.05
CA ALA A 133 7.07 7.66 -40.87
C ALA A 133 6.82 6.39 -40.02
N VAL A 134 7.56 5.30 -40.31
CA VAL A 134 7.50 4.07 -39.50
C VAL A 134 7.98 4.32 -38.07
N ALA A 135 9.11 5.02 -37.89
CA ALA A 135 9.63 5.36 -36.57
C ALA A 135 8.64 6.22 -35.76
N SER A 136 7.98 7.18 -36.41
CA SER A 136 6.95 8.02 -35.78
C SER A 136 5.71 7.21 -35.41
N LEU A 137 5.28 6.27 -36.25
CA LEU A 137 4.15 5.39 -35.96
C LEU A 137 4.46 4.45 -34.79
N VAL A 138 5.67 3.88 -34.75
CA VAL A 138 6.15 3.07 -33.63
C VAL A 138 6.20 3.91 -32.35
N LEU A 139 6.77 5.11 -32.40
CA LEU A 139 6.83 6.01 -31.25
C LEU A 139 5.42 6.40 -30.76
N ALA A 140 4.51 6.76 -31.66
CA ALA A 140 3.13 7.06 -31.33
C ALA A 140 2.41 5.86 -30.71
N THR A 141 2.68 4.64 -31.19
CA THR A 141 2.14 3.40 -30.63
C THR A 141 2.70 3.16 -29.22
N VAL A 142 4.02 3.27 -29.03
CA VAL A 142 4.67 3.10 -27.72
C VAL A 142 4.19 4.15 -26.72
N VAL A 143 4.11 5.42 -27.13
CA VAL A 143 3.59 6.51 -26.29
C VAL A 143 2.11 6.31 -26.00
N GLY A 144 1.31 5.94 -27.00
CA GLY A 144 -0.13 5.66 -26.84
C GLY A 144 -0.40 4.52 -25.88
N VAL A 145 0.34 3.41 -26.01
CA VAL A 145 0.30 2.28 -25.07
C VAL A 145 0.71 2.73 -23.67
N LYS A 146 1.81 3.48 -23.53
CA LYS A 146 2.28 3.97 -22.23
C LYS A 146 1.31 4.93 -21.56
N LEU A 147 0.62 5.78 -22.33
CA LEU A 147 -0.42 6.69 -21.83
C LEU A 147 -1.71 5.95 -21.47
N GLN A 148 -2.10 4.92 -22.22
CA GLN A 148 -3.23 4.05 -21.85
C GLN A 148 -2.98 3.31 -20.53
N HIS A 149 -1.78 2.76 -20.34
CA HIS A 149 -1.40 2.09 -19.09
C HIS A 149 -1.45 3.06 -17.90
N ARG A 150 -0.94 4.29 -18.07
CA ARG A 150 -1.06 5.35 -17.04
C ARG A 150 -2.49 5.73 -16.70
N GLY A 151 -3.40 5.76 -17.68
CA GLY A 151 -4.81 6.11 -17.46
C GLY A 151 -5.59 5.02 -16.71
N GLU A 152 -5.27 3.75 -16.95
CA GLU A 152 -5.83 2.62 -16.20
C GLU A 152 -5.26 2.56 -14.77
N GLU A 153 -3.94 2.66 -14.61
CA GLU A 153 -3.26 2.71 -13.31
C GLU A 153 -3.74 3.88 -12.45
N ALA A 154 -3.96 5.06 -13.05
CA ALA A 154 -4.46 6.25 -12.37
C ALA A 154 -5.86 6.07 -11.76
N ARG A 155 -6.68 5.16 -12.31
CA ARG A 155 -8.02 4.86 -11.79
C ARG A 155 -8.04 3.69 -10.81
N SER A 156 -7.15 2.70 -10.99
CA SER A 156 -7.05 1.52 -10.13
C SER A 156 -6.80 1.88 -8.67
N GLY A 157 -5.85 2.79 -8.41
CA GLY A 157 -5.52 3.23 -7.05
C GLY A 157 -6.74 3.75 -6.26
N PRO A 158 -7.42 4.82 -6.71
CA PRO A 158 -8.60 5.36 -6.04
C PRO A 158 -9.75 4.35 -5.90
N GLN A 159 -10.01 3.54 -6.92
CA GLN A 159 -11.08 2.53 -6.87
C GLN A 159 -10.81 1.43 -5.84
N ALA A 160 -9.57 0.90 -5.83
CA ALA A 160 -9.14 -0.09 -4.86
C ALA A 160 -9.15 0.47 -3.44
N SER A 161 -8.69 1.71 -3.26
CA SER A 161 -8.71 2.42 -1.97
C SER A 161 -10.14 2.57 -1.42
N ALA A 162 -11.08 3.03 -2.27
CA ALA A 162 -12.49 3.13 -1.90
C ALA A 162 -13.12 1.76 -1.59
N ALA A 163 -12.75 0.71 -2.32
CA ALA A 163 -13.20 -0.64 -2.05
C ALA A 163 -12.65 -1.19 -0.73
N ALA A 164 -11.37 -0.93 -0.42
CA ALA A 164 -10.76 -1.28 0.86
C ALA A 164 -11.47 -0.59 2.03
N ALA A 165 -11.72 0.72 1.92
CA ALA A 165 -12.42 1.49 2.94
C ALA A 165 -13.82 0.94 3.24
N ARG A 166 -14.52 0.41 2.23
CA ARG A 166 -15.85 -0.22 2.39
C ARG A 166 -15.79 -1.63 3.00
N GLY A 167 -14.81 -2.44 2.59
CA GLY A 167 -14.74 -3.84 3.00
C GLY A 167 -14.06 -4.08 4.34
N MET A 168 -13.04 -3.29 4.68
CA MET A 168 -12.23 -3.51 5.88
C MET A 168 -13.02 -3.45 7.20
N PRO A 169 -14.01 -2.54 7.41
CA PRO A 169 -14.84 -2.56 8.59
C PRO A 169 -15.54 -3.91 8.81
N ASP A 170 -16.11 -4.49 7.75
CA ASP A 170 -16.77 -5.80 7.83
C ASP A 170 -15.76 -6.94 8.08
N VAL A 171 -14.55 -6.86 7.51
CA VAL A 171 -13.52 -7.92 7.67
C VAL A 171 -12.86 -7.90 9.04
N LEU A 172 -12.71 -6.71 9.65
CA LEU A 172 -11.97 -6.49 10.91
C LEU A 172 -12.87 -6.35 12.14
N SER A 173 -14.19 -6.51 11.98
CA SER A 173 -15.19 -6.45 13.06
C SER A 173 -15.87 -7.79 13.27
N TYR A 174 -16.37 -8.03 14.48
CA TYR A 174 -17.32 -9.09 14.75
C TYR A 174 -18.14 -8.82 16.02
N ASP A 175 -19.30 -9.43 16.12
CA ASP A 175 -20.16 -9.50 17.29
C ASP A 175 -20.32 -10.97 17.69
N TYR A 176 -20.01 -11.31 18.95
CA TYR A 176 -20.14 -12.68 19.45
C TYR A 176 -21.53 -13.28 19.24
N ARG A 177 -22.59 -12.46 19.13
CA ARG A 177 -23.97 -12.91 18.92
C ARG A 177 -24.27 -13.28 17.47
N ARG A 178 -23.40 -12.90 16.53
CA ARG A 178 -23.63 -12.98 15.08
C ARG A 178 -22.38 -13.45 14.31
N LEU A 179 -21.50 -14.20 14.97
CA LEU A 179 -20.19 -14.61 14.43
C LEU A 179 -20.27 -15.19 13.01
N GLU A 180 -21.17 -16.12 12.75
CA GLU A 180 -21.30 -16.72 11.40
C GLU A 180 -21.78 -15.71 10.35
N ALA A 181 -22.78 -14.90 10.70
CA ALA A 181 -23.30 -13.87 9.81
C ALA A 181 -22.24 -12.79 9.51
N ASP A 182 -21.40 -12.47 10.50
CA ASP A 182 -20.33 -11.48 10.37
C ASP A 182 -19.21 -12.02 9.47
N ARG A 183 -18.78 -13.26 9.70
CA ARG A 183 -17.84 -13.97 8.82
C ARG A 183 -18.32 -14.02 7.37
N ASP A 184 -19.60 -14.32 7.17
CA ASP A 184 -20.17 -14.45 5.82
C ASP A 184 -20.34 -13.11 5.12
N ARG A 185 -20.58 -12.01 5.87
CA ARG A 185 -20.52 -10.65 5.32
C ARG A 185 -19.10 -10.27 4.93
N ALA A 186 -18.13 -10.46 5.81
CA ALA A 186 -16.71 -10.21 5.55
C ALA A 186 -16.21 -10.95 4.30
N ALA A 187 -16.60 -12.22 4.16
CA ALA A 187 -16.19 -13.09 3.06
C ALA A 187 -16.58 -12.57 1.66
N LYS A 188 -17.52 -11.62 1.54
CA LYS A 188 -17.94 -11.01 0.27
C LYS A 188 -16.89 -10.06 -0.32
N TYR A 189 -15.99 -9.55 0.53
CA TYR A 189 -14.94 -8.61 0.15
C TYR A 189 -13.61 -9.29 -0.13
N LEU A 190 -13.52 -10.61 0.04
CA LEU A 190 -12.25 -11.34 -0.01
C LEU A 190 -12.09 -12.09 -1.34
N THR A 191 -10.84 -12.21 -1.80
CA THR A 191 -10.53 -13.17 -2.87
C THR A 191 -10.80 -14.61 -2.41
N PRO A 192 -11.09 -15.56 -3.32
CA PRO A 192 -11.33 -16.96 -2.93
C PRO A 192 -10.18 -17.58 -2.12
N SER A 193 -8.93 -17.25 -2.47
CA SER A 193 -7.72 -17.68 -1.75
C SER A 193 -7.70 -17.16 -0.32
N TYR A 194 -7.89 -15.85 -0.14
CA TYR A 194 -7.82 -15.23 1.17
C TYR A 194 -9.02 -15.58 2.04
N LYS A 195 -10.21 -15.74 1.45
CA LYS A 195 -11.42 -16.20 2.12
C LYS A 195 -11.20 -17.52 2.86
N LYS A 196 -10.42 -18.45 2.29
CA LYS A 196 -10.11 -19.74 2.93
C LYS A 196 -9.29 -19.55 4.21
N ILE A 197 -8.28 -18.69 4.17
CA ILE A 197 -7.42 -18.38 5.32
C ILE A 197 -8.24 -17.65 6.40
N TYR A 198 -8.99 -16.63 6.00
CA TYR A 198 -9.87 -15.87 6.88
C TYR A 198 -10.87 -16.77 7.59
N THR A 199 -11.62 -17.58 6.85
CA THR A 199 -12.65 -18.50 7.40
C THR A 199 -12.02 -19.49 8.38
N LYS A 200 -10.85 -20.04 8.05
CA LYS A 200 -10.13 -20.96 8.95
C LYS A 200 -9.77 -20.28 10.27
N ASN A 201 -9.21 -19.07 10.22
CA ASN A 201 -8.83 -18.33 11.43
C ASN A 201 -10.06 -17.92 12.25
N PHE A 202 -11.11 -17.45 11.57
CA PHE A 202 -12.36 -17.02 12.21
C PHE A 202 -13.07 -18.19 12.90
N ASN A 203 -13.06 -19.38 12.29
CA ASN A 203 -13.63 -20.58 12.91
C ASN A 203 -12.92 -20.96 14.23
N GLY A 204 -11.67 -20.56 14.43
CA GLY A 204 -10.99 -20.72 15.72
C GLY A 204 -11.56 -19.84 16.84
N LEU A 205 -12.20 -18.71 16.50
CA LEU A 205 -12.91 -17.86 17.47
C LEU A 205 -14.29 -18.43 17.83
N ILE A 206 -14.92 -19.11 16.87
CA ILE A 206 -16.22 -19.78 17.02
C ILE A 206 -16.07 -21.11 17.75
N ALA A 207 -14.95 -21.81 17.55
CA ALA A 207 -14.74 -23.17 18.04
C ALA A 207 -15.05 -23.29 19.53
N GLY A 208 -16.08 -24.07 19.83
CA GLY A 208 -16.63 -24.30 21.16
C GLY A 208 -17.86 -25.20 21.05
N THR A 209 -18.39 -25.63 22.18
CA THR A 209 -19.66 -26.37 22.30
C THR A 209 -20.66 -25.55 23.09
N PRO A 210 -21.97 -25.88 23.09
CA PRO A 210 -22.93 -25.21 23.96
C PRO A 210 -22.54 -25.26 25.46
N GLN A 211 -21.73 -26.25 25.87
CA GLN A 211 -21.24 -26.42 27.24
C GLN A 211 -19.89 -25.72 27.50
N ASP A 212 -19.08 -25.49 26.46
CA ASP A 212 -17.81 -24.76 26.50
C ASP A 212 -17.70 -23.84 25.28
N PRO A 213 -18.36 -22.66 25.33
CA PRO A 213 -18.48 -21.78 24.18
C PRO A 213 -17.12 -21.20 23.78
N GLY A 214 -16.98 -20.87 22.50
CA GLY A 214 -15.74 -20.31 21.95
C GLY A 214 -15.33 -19.01 22.64
N GLY A 215 -14.05 -18.66 22.56
CA GLY A 215 -13.47 -17.55 23.32
C GLY A 215 -14.20 -16.21 23.16
N ALA A 216 -14.74 -15.94 21.96
CA ALA A 216 -15.54 -14.74 21.68
C ALA A 216 -16.90 -14.72 22.41
N GLU A 217 -17.61 -15.85 22.46
CA GLU A 217 -18.88 -16.00 23.18
C GLU A 217 -18.67 -15.99 24.70
N LYS A 218 -17.65 -16.71 25.19
CA LYS A 218 -17.31 -16.79 26.62
C LYS A 218 -17.00 -15.42 27.22
N SER A 219 -16.29 -14.57 26.48
CA SER A 219 -15.94 -13.20 26.88
C SER A 219 -16.97 -12.15 26.43
N LYS A 220 -18.03 -12.56 25.71
CA LYS A 220 -19.02 -11.69 25.07
C LYS A 220 -18.37 -10.53 24.30
N THR A 221 -17.32 -10.85 23.54
CA THR A 221 -16.52 -9.84 22.84
C THR A 221 -17.23 -9.31 21.60
N VAL A 222 -17.28 -8.00 21.47
CA VAL A 222 -17.64 -7.28 20.24
C VAL A 222 -16.43 -6.45 19.82
N VAL A 223 -16.00 -6.60 18.57
CA VAL A 223 -14.92 -5.81 17.96
C VAL A 223 -15.53 -4.95 16.87
N VAL A 224 -15.34 -3.65 16.95
CA VAL A 224 -15.74 -2.69 15.93
C VAL A 224 -14.50 -2.05 15.33
N ALA A 225 -14.37 -2.14 14.01
CA ALA A 225 -13.31 -1.50 13.24
C ALA A 225 -13.86 -0.34 12.42
N THR A 226 -13.24 0.84 12.57
CA THR A 226 -13.56 2.05 11.82
C THR A 226 -12.35 2.45 11.00
N VAL A 227 -12.51 2.51 9.68
CA VAL A 227 -11.47 3.05 8.78
C VAL A 227 -11.55 4.58 8.84
N LEU A 228 -10.49 5.22 9.33
CA LEU A 228 -10.39 6.68 9.44
C LEU A 228 -10.01 7.30 8.10
N THR A 229 -9.00 6.72 7.45
CA THR A 229 -8.53 7.17 6.14
C THR A 229 -7.76 6.06 5.43
N THR A 230 -7.64 6.20 4.12
CA THR A 230 -6.94 5.27 3.23
C THR A 230 -6.03 6.02 2.26
N GLY A 231 -4.82 5.50 2.04
CA GLY A 231 -3.86 5.99 1.05
C GLY A 231 -3.36 4.85 0.15
N VAL A 232 -3.11 5.15 -1.11
CA VAL A 232 -2.51 4.19 -2.06
C VAL A 232 -1.00 4.18 -1.83
N VAL A 233 -0.42 3.00 -1.60
CA VAL A 233 1.03 2.79 -1.46
C VAL A 233 1.67 2.66 -2.85
N ASP A 234 1.06 1.82 -3.68
CA ASP A 234 1.39 1.60 -5.09
C ASP A 234 0.15 1.00 -5.77
N ALA A 235 0.04 1.22 -7.07
CA ALA A 235 -1.05 0.75 -7.89
C ALA A 235 -0.53 0.26 -9.23
N ASP A 236 -0.81 -1.01 -9.49
CA ASP A 236 -0.80 -1.60 -10.82
C ASP A 236 -2.25 -1.67 -11.36
N ARG A 237 -2.39 -2.12 -12.60
CA ARG A 237 -3.69 -2.25 -13.27
C ARG A 237 -4.69 -3.10 -12.46
N ASP A 238 -4.28 -4.26 -11.99
CA ASP A 238 -5.13 -5.27 -11.35
C ASP A 238 -4.77 -5.56 -9.89
N ARG A 239 -3.75 -4.89 -9.36
CA ARG A 239 -3.26 -5.07 -8.00
C ARG A 239 -2.88 -3.73 -7.39
N VAL A 240 -3.36 -3.46 -6.19
CA VAL A 240 -3.09 -2.19 -5.50
C VAL A 240 -2.82 -2.48 -4.03
N ARG A 241 -1.79 -1.85 -3.46
CA ARG A 241 -1.60 -1.86 -2.00
C ARG A 241 -2.16 -0.57 -1.42
N VAL A 242 -3.08 -0.72 -0.48
CA VAL A 242 -3.76 0.39 0.20
C VAL A 242 -3.36 0.37 1.67
N LEU A 243 -2.79 1.47 2.16
CA LEU A 243 -2.60 1.71 3.57
C LEU A 243 -3.88 2.28 4.17
N ALA A 244 -4.47 1.60 5.13
CA ALA A 244 -5.60 2.08 5.91
C ALA A 244 -5.20 2.35 7.36
N PHE A 245 -5.67 3.47 7.90
CA PHE A 245 -5.64 3.77 9.33
C PHE A 245 -6.98 3.35 9.91
N VAL A 246 -6.97 2.37 10.80
CA VAL A 246 -8.15 1.70 11.33
C VAL A 246 -8.15 1.83 12.85
N ASN A 247 -9.19 2.44 13.43
CA ASN A 247 -9.41 2.34 14.86
C ASN A 247 -10.22 1.08 15.15
N GLN A 248 -9.77 0.26 16.10
CA GLN A 248 -10.53 -0.90 16.57
C GLN A 248 -10.87 -0.73 18.05
N THR A 249 -12.10 -1.07 18.41
CA THR A 249 -12.59 -1.01 19.78
C THR A 249 -13.13 -2.38 20.19
N TRP A 250 -12.62 -2.91 21.29
CA TRP A 250 -13.07 -4.16 21.90
C TRP A 250 -14.00 -3.83 23.06
N THR A 251 -15.17 -4.43 23.03
CA THR A 251 -16.18 -4.35 24.08
C THR A 251 -16.41 -5.75 24.62
N GLN A 252 -16.28 -5.95 25.93
CA GLN A 252 -16.58 -7.21 26.62
C GLN A 252 -17.62 -6.94 27.70
N ASP A 253 -18.67 -7.76 27.76
CA ASP A 253 -19.81 -7.55 28.66
C ASP A 253 -20.38 -6.11 28.61
N GLY A 254 -20.40 -5.51 27.41
CA GLY A 254 -20.90 -4.15 27.19
C GLY A 254 -19.96 -3.01 27.64
N LYS A 255 -18.76 -3.33 28.15
CA LYS A 255 -17.76 -2.34 28.56
C LYS A 255 -16.62 -2.29 27.55
N VAL A 256 -16.20 -1.10 27.16
CA VAL A 256 -14.99 -0.93 26.34
C VAL A 256 -13.79 -1.34 27.18
N THR A 257 -13.10 -2.40 26.77
CA THR A 257 -11.90 -2.89 27.45
C THR A 257 -10.63 -2.43 26.77
N ARG A 258 -10.70 -2.07 25.48
CA ARG A 258 -9.53 -1.69 24.69
C ARG A 258 -9.92 -0.88 23.46
N SER A 259 -9.08 0.07 23.05
CA SER A 259 -9.18 0.74 21.75
C SER A 259 -7.79 0.96 21.16
N LEU A 260 -7.58 0.58 19.90
CA LEU A 260 -6.29 0.62 19.22
C LEU A 260 -6.40 1.31 17.87
N ALA A 261 -5.48 2.22 17.59
CA ALA A 261 -5.25 2.74 16.25
C ALA A 261 -4.24 1.85 15.51
N ASN A 262 -4.70 1.15 14.48
CA ASN A 262 -3.93 0.23 13.66
C ASN A 262 -3.66 0.81 12.27
N ARG A 263 -2.49 0.48 11.72
CA ARG A 263 -2.15 0.72 10.33
C ARG A 263 -2.14 -0.63 9.62
N VAL A 264 -2.84 -0.75 8.50
CA VAL A 264 -3.00 -2.03 7.80
C VAL A 264 -2.78 -1.80 6.31
N ILE A 265 -1.91 -2.60 5.70
CA ILE A 265 -1.83 -2.71 4.24
C ILE A 265 -2.85 -3.74 3.79
N ALA A 266 -3.85 -3.30 3.06
CA ALA A 266 -4.70 -4.14 2.25
C ALA A 266 -4.10 -4.32 0.85
N THR A 267 -3.74 -5.54 0.50
CA THR A 267 -3.49 -5.91 -0.89
C THR A 267 -4.83 -6.16 -1.56
N MET A 268 -5.17 -5.30 -2.51
CA MET A 268 -6.39 -5.35 -3.30
C MET A 268 -6.08 -5.97 -4.66
N VAL A 269 -6.97 -6.85 -5.13
CA VAL A 269 -6.88 -7.46 -6.46
C VAL A 269 -8.20 -7.25 -7.19
N HIS A 270 -8.13 -6.79 -8.43
CA HIS A 270 -9.29 -6.62 -9.30
C HIS A 270 -9.67 -7.96 -9.91
N ARG A 271 -10.90 -8.44 -9.64
CA ARG A 271 -11.45 -9.66 -10.25
C ARG A 271 -12.85 -9.41 -10.76
N GLY A 272 -13.05 -9.61 -12.07
CA GLY A 272 -14.30 -9.30 -12.74
C GLY A 272 -14.52 -7.79 -12.73
N ASP A 273 -15.56 -7.34 -12.04
CA ASP A 273 -15.98 -5.94 -11.92
C ASP A 273 -15.70 -5.35 -10.52
N ARG A 274 -14.97 -6.08 -9.66
CA ARG A 274 -14.79 -5.71 -8.24
C ARG A 274 -13.35 -5.81 -7.80
N TRP A 275 -12.97 -4.87 -6.93
CA TRP A 275 -11.77 -4.96 -6.11
C TRP A 275 -12.04 -5.79 -4.86
N LEU A 276 -11.19 -6.78 -4.60
CA LEU A 276 -11.29 -7.69 -3.46
C LEU A 276 -10.00 -7.67 -2.65
N ILE A 277 -10.12 -7.86 -1.34
CA ILE A 277 -9.00 -7.98 -0.41
C ILE A 277 -8.39 -9.37 -0.57
N ASP A 278 -7.13 -9.41 -1.00
CA ASP A 278 -6.34 -10.63 -1.15
C ASP A 278 -5.40 -10.87 0.05
N LYS A 279 -5.07 -9.81 0.79
CA LYS A 279 -4.29 -9.90 2.02
C LYS A 279 -4.48 -8.65 2.86
N LEU A 280 -4.57 -8.82 4.18
CA LEU A 280 -4.37 -7.76 5.16
C LEU A 280 -3.06 -8.02 5.90
N ALA A 281 -2.18 -7.02 5.94
CA ALA A 281 -0.94 -7.06 6.67
C ALA A 281 -0.90 -5.85 7.63
N PRO A 282 -0.92 -6.05 8.95
CA PRO A 282 -0.71 -4.95 9.87
C PRO A 282 0.68 -4.37 9.64
N ILE A 283 0.78 -3.03 9.55
CA ILE A 283 2.03 -2.30 9.71
C ILE A 283 2.09 -1.88 11.16
N GLY A 284 2.85 -2.62 11.98
CA GLY A 284 3.15 -2.31 13.38
C GLY A 284 2.19 -1.37 14.14
N ALA A 285 1.04 -1.87 14.58
CA ALA A 285 0.39 -1.53 15.85
C ALA A 285 -0.35 -2.81 16.36
N GLY A 286 -0.54 -3.11 17.62
CA GLY A 286 0.57 -2.96 18.44
C GLY A 286 0.58 -3.25 19.90
N TYR A 287 -0.29 -4.11 20.33
CA TYR A 287 -0.66 -4.19 21.70
C TYR A 287 -1.11 -5.62 21.93
#